data_AF-A0A136PN44-F1
#
_entry.id   AF-A0A136PN44-F1
#
_cell.length_a   1.000
_cell.length_b   1.000
_cell.length_c   1.000
_cell.angle_alpha   90.00
_cell.angle_beta   90.00
_cell.angle_gamma   90.00
#
_symmetry.space_group_name_H-M   'P 1'
#
loop_
_entity.id
_entity.type
_entity.pdbx_description
1 polymer ?
#
loop_
_entity_poly.entity_id
_entity_poly.type
_entity_poly.pdbx_seq_one_letter_code
_entity_poly.pdbx_strand_id
1 'polypeptide(L)'
;MPSTDMLTIDDLDEIGHHDHPDRKDPPALVDRLVRAVDDGRIADERDRGYALSLAAGIAEEQLTDLDLAMTLIERSIAEERAAGQSDLAPRADRARLLHRTGRSDEALAELTELRPLLETDPTAGYLTDVLEEIGQAELAEQWLTDAVRALLARGPGSDDQGQATAMVYGLVRQRHRLRHELDRPHDDLDDLADRLDVAADRAADRAAATANGLLYWPRAEFTNLLLRWPGLTEQLGTTWDDHRALVERELVELAEDGVPALVLVPGSAEAFAAYVTDADVDPLDADTLDGYVDEIVDDADGQPWPPGRNEPCWCGSGSKYKKCCLPRSRD
;
A
#
# COMPACT_ATOMS: atom_id res chain seq x y z
N MET A 1 3.02 -8.60 37.88
CA MET A 1 1.91 -8.01 37.12
C MET A 1 2.23 -8.31 35.67
N PRO A 2 1.60 -9.30 35.03
CA PRO A 2 1.84 -9.52 33.61
C PRO A 2 1.29 -8.32 32.83
N SER A 3 2.00 -7.90 31.78
CA SER A 3 1.73 -6.67 31.03
C SER A 3 0.28 -6.59 30.56
N THR A 4 -0.31 -5.42 30.75
CA THR A 4 -1.63 -5.00 30.30
C THR A 4 -1.58 -4.60 28.83
N ASP A 5 -0.93 -5.39 27.97
CA ASP A 5 -0.84 -5.05 26.55
C ASP A 5 -2.08 -5.58 25.82
N MET A 6 -2.88 -4.63 25.35
CA MET A 6 -3.87 -4.88 24.32
C MET A 6 -3.15 -5.19 23.01
N LEU A 7 -3.66 -6.16 22.25
CA LEU A 7 -3.15 -6.42 20.89
C LEU A 7 -3.83 -5.45 19.92
N THR A 8 -3.03 -4.68 19.21
CA THR A 8 -3.46 -3.80 18.10
C THR A 8 -3.50 -4.58 16.79
N ILE A 9 -4.07 -3.98 15.74
CA ILE A 9 -4.04 -4.56 14.40
C ILE A 9 -2.60 -4.77 13.90
N ASP A 10 -1.70 -3.81 14.19
CA ASP A 10 -0.29 -3.91 13.82
C ASP A 10 0.39 -5.10 14.50
N ASP A 11 0.09 -5.34 15.79
CA ASP A 11 0.59 -6.53 16.50
C ASP A 11 0.07 -7.83 15.86
N LEU A 12 -1.20 -7.86 15.44
CA LEU A 12 -1.79 -9.03 14.78
C LEU A 12 -1.16 -9.28 13.40
N ASP A 13 -0.92 -8.22 12.63
CA ASP A 13 -0.25 -8.30 11.34
C ASP A 13 1.20 -8.75 11.49
N GLU A 14 1.95 -8.24 12.47
CA GLU A 14 3.30 -8.72 12.79
C GLU A 14 3.31 -10.21 13.14
N ILE A 15 2.38 -10.66 13.99
CA ILE A 15 2.23 -12.09 14.32
C ILE A 15 1.86 -12.91 13.06
N GLY A 16 1.12 -12.31 12.13
CA GLY A 16 0.75 -12.85 10.83
C GLY A 16 1.93 -13.22 9.92
N HIS A 17 3.11 -12.64 10.13
CA HIS A 17 4.31 -12.95 9.34
C HIS A 17 4.95 -14.30 9.72
N HIS A 18 5.27 -15.14 8.74
CA HIS A 18 5.78 -16.51 9.00
C HIS A 18 7.07 -16.53 9.83
N ASP A 19 7.90 -15.50 9.72
CA ASP A 19 9.18 -15.38 10.45
C ASP A 19 9.04 -14.82 11.88
N HIS A 20 7.82 -14.55 12.33
CA HIS A 20 7.59 -13.94 13.64
C HIS A 20 8.15 -14.82 14.78
N PRO A 21 8.93 -14.26 15.75
CA PRO A 21 9.61 -15.04 16.79
C PRO A 21 8.69 -15.95 17.61
N ASP A 22 7.46 -15.51 17.89
CA ASP A 22 6.50 -16.24 18.71
C ASP A 22 5.94 -17.50 18.02
N ARG A 23 6.13 -17.64 16.69
CA ARG A 23 5.77 -18.88 15.96
C ARG A 23 6.67 -20.07 16.29
N LYS A 24 7.70 -19.88 17.11
CA LYS A 24 8.52 -20.97 17.66
C LYS A 24 7.78 -21.81 18.72
N ASP A 25 6.72 -21.28 19.31
CA ASP A 25 5.83 -22.01 20.23
C ASP A 25 4.36 -21.82 19.80
N PRO A 26 3.92 -22.52 18.73
CA PRO A 26 2.58 -22.33 18.16
C PRO A 26 1.43 -22.57 19.16
N PRO A 27 1.48 -23.58 20.06
CA PRO A 27 0.45 -23.75 21.08
C PRO A 27 0.30 -22.54 22.01
N ALA A 28 1.42 -21.97 22.47
CA ALA A 28 1.39 -20.80 23.35
C ALA A 28 0.85 -19.56 22.63
N LEU A 29 1.19 -19.40 21.35
CA LEU A 29 0.71 -18.29 20.53
C LEU A 29 -0.80 -18.37 20.28
N VAL A 30 -1.34 -19.56 19.96
CA VAL A 30 -2.78 -19.77 19.82
C VAL A 30 -3.51 -19.47 21.13
N ASP A 31 -3.03 -19.98 22.27
CA ASP A 31 -3.62 -19.67 23.60
C ASP A 31 -3.57 -18.17 23.92
N ARG A 32 -2.48 -17.48 23.57
CA ARG A 32 -2.36 -16.01 23.74
C ARG A 32 -3.41 -15.26 22.93
N LEU A 33 -3.58 -15.58 21.65
CA LEU A 33 -4.55 -14.93 20.75
C LEU A 33 -5.98 -15.19 21.22
N VAL A 34 -6.31 -16.44 21.51
CA VAL A 34 -7.65 -16.83 21.98
C VAL A 34 -7.99 -16.14 23.30
N ARG A 35 -7.07 -16.15 24.27
CA ARG A 35 -7.29 -15.43 25.54
C ARG A 35 -7.39 -13.92 25.35
N ALA A 36 -6.64 -13.35 24.40
CA ALA A 36 -6.75 -11.92 24.14
C ALA A 36 -8.16 -11.54 23.66
N VAL A 37 -8.79 -12.39 22.85
CA VAL A 37 -10.19 -12.23 22.47
C VAL A 37 -11.13 -12.45 23.66
N ASP A 38 -10.99 -13.57 24.37
CA ASP A 38 -11.87 -13.94 25.50
C ASP A 38 -11.84 -12.92 26.65
N ASP A 39 -10.67 -12.34 26.92
CA ASP A 39 -10.47 -11.36 28.00
C ASP A 39 -10.76 -9.91 27.55
N GLY A 40 -11.13 -9.68 26.28
CA GLY A 40 -11.35 -8.33 25.74
C GLY A 40 -10.08 -7.48 25.63
N ARG A 41 -8.94 -8.12 25.36
CA ARG A 41 -7.61 -7.51 25.21
C ARG A 41 -7.21 -7.28 23.74
N ILE A 42 -8.18 -7.21 22.83
CA ILE A 42 -7.98 -6.70 21.47
C ILE A 42 -8.34 -5.21 21.45
N ALA A 43 -7.46 -4.36 20.91
CA ALA A 43 -7.57 -2.90 20.96
C ALA A 43 -8.87 -2.38 20.31
N ASP A 44 -9.20 -2.90 19.13
CA ASP A 44 -10.48 -2.68 18.46
C ASP A 44 -11.31 -3.97 18.49
N GLU A 45 -12.58 -3.88 18.88
CA GLU A 45 -13.46 -5.04 18.92
C GLU A 45 -13.67 -5.65 17.52
N ARG A 46 -13.50 -4.85 16.46
CA ARG A 46 -13.55 -5.26 15.05
C ARG A 46 -12.40 -6.18 14.64
N ASP A 47 -11.33 -6.25 15.42
CA ASP A 47 -10.16 -7.08 15.11
C ASP A 47 -10.23 -8.45 15.81
N ARG A 48 -11.28 -8.72 16.59
CA ARG A 48 -11.47 -10.00 17.29
C ARG A 48 -11.62 -11.17 16.34
N GLY A 49 -12.38 -10.98 15.25
CA GLY A 49 -12.55 -11.99 14.20
C GLY A 49 -11.22 -12.31 13.53
N TYR A 50 -10.48 -11.28 13.12
CA TYR A 50 -9.14 -11.43 12.56
C TYR A 50 -8.17 -12.18 13.47
N ALA A 51 -8.11 -11.85 14.76
CA ALA A 51 -7.27 -12.57 15.73
C ALA A 51 -7.60 -14.07 15.83
N LEU A 52 -8.89 -14.42 15.75
CA LEU A 52 -9.35 -15.82 15.73
C LEU A 52 -9.01 -16.53 14.41
N SER A 53 -9.13 -15.84 13.27
CA SER A 53 -8.71 -16.38 11.96
C SER A 53 -7.22 -16.67 11.94
N LEU A 54 -6.40 -15.76 12.48
CA LEU A 54 -4.95 -15.95 12.61
C LEU A 54 -4.62 -17.16 13.49
N ALA A 55 -5.31 -17.30 14.63
CA ALA A 55 -5.17 -18.47 15.50
C ALA A 55 -5.60 -19.78 14.80
N ALA A 56 -6.68 -19.74 14.00
CA ALA A 56 -7.16 -20.87 13.21
C ALA A 56 -6.11 -21.30 12.17
N GLY A 57 -5.51 -20.36 11.44
CA GLY A 57 -4.43 -20.65 10.48
C GLY A 57 -3.20 -21.28 11.14
N ILE A 58 -2.79 -20.78 12.32
CA ILE A 58 -1.67 -21.40 13.07
C ILE A 58 -2.04 -22.83 13.53
N ALA A 59 -3.27 -23.05 13.99
CA ALA A 59 -3.75 -24.37 14.39
C ALA A 59 -3.77 -25.34 13.18
N GLU A 60 -4.22 -24.88 12.02
CA GLU A 60 -4.26 -25.65 10.77
C GLU A 60 -2.84 -26.02 10.29
N GLU A 61 -1.95 -25.04 10.15
CA GLU A 61 -0.66 -25.19 9.48
C GLU A 61 0.42 -25.79 10.37
N GLN A 62 0.52 -25.32 11.62
CA GLN A 62 1.66 -25.62 12.49
C GLN A 62 1.33 -26.68 13.54
N LEU A 63 0.06 -26.72 13.99
CA LEU A 63 -0.41 -27.74 14.94
C LEU A 63 -1.05 -28.94 14.26
N THR A 64 -1.40 -28.84 12.97
CA THR A 64 -2.18 -29.85 12.24
C THR A 64 -3.45 -30.28 12.99
N ASP A 65 -4.03 -29.37 13.79
CA ASP A 65 -5.24 -29.60 14.58
C ASP A 65 -6.44 -28.97 13.86
N LEU A 66 -7.02 -29.74 12.94
CA LEU A 66 -8.13 -29.28 12.10
C LEU A 66 -9.43 -29.06 12.89
N ASP A 67 -9.62 -29.76 14.01
CA ASP A 67 -10.81 -29.59 14.86
C ASP A 67 -10.73 -28.27 15.64
N LEU A 68 -9.53 -27.94 16.15
CA LEU A 68 -9.27 -26.64 16.76
C LEU A 68 -9.40 -25.52 15.73
N ALA A 69 -8.79 -25.66 14.55
CA ALA A 69 -8.89 -24.68 13.48
C ALA A 69 -10.36 -24.43 13.06
N MET A 70 -11.16 -25.50 12.92
CA MET A 70 -12.59 -25.40 12.63
C MET A 70 -13.35 -24.64 13.72
N THR A 71 -13.07 -24.96 14.99
CA THR A 71 -13.71 -24.26 16.12
C THR A 71 -13.37 -22.76 16.13
N LEU A 72 -12.11 -22.43 15.87
CA LEU A 72 -11.63 -21.04 15.87
C LEU A 72 -12.19 -20.25 14.69
N ILE A 73 -12.26 -20.84 13.49
CA ILE A 73 -12.81 -20.14 12.32
C ILE A 73 -14.32 -19.92 12.45
N GLU A 74 -15.07 -20.85 13.04
CA GLU A 74 -16.50 -20.66 13.33
C GLU A 74 -16.74 -19.52 14.33
N ARG A 75 -15.86 -19.39 15.33
CA ARG A 75 -15.88 -18.24 16.24
C ARG A 75 -15.51 -16.95 15.54
N SER A 76 -14.51 -16.95 14.67
CA SER A 76 -14.14 -15.78 13.86
C SER A 76 -15.34 -15.25 13.06
N ILE A 77 -16.05 -16.13 12.33
CA ILE A 77 -17.25 -15.79 11.56
C ILE A 77 -18.33 -15.16 12.46
N ALA A 78 -18.49 -15.66 13.69
CA ALA A 78 -19.46 -15.11 14.64
C ALA A 78 -19.09 -13.69 15.10
N GLU A 79 -17.80 -13.42 15.37
CA GLU A 79 -17.30 -12.09 15.73
C GLU A 79 -17.44 -11.10 14.57
N GLU A 80 -17.01 -11.46 13.35
CA GLU A 80 -17.12 -10.60 12.16
C GLU A 80 -18.59 -10.19 11.90
N ARG A 81 -19.51 -11.15 12.00
CA ARG A 81 -20.95 -10.89 11.86
C ARG A 81 -21.49 -9.98 12.95
N ALA A 82 -21.06 -10.17 14.20
CA ALA A 82 -21.49 -9.35 15.32
C ALA A 82 -20.99 -7.90 15.18
N ALA A 83 -19.80 -7.72 14.60
CA ALA A 83 -19.21 -6.42 14.30
C ALA A 83 -19.76 -5.78 13.01
N GLY A 84 -20.56 -6.51 12.21
CA GLY A 84 -21.09 -6.04 10.94
C GLY A 84 -20.02 -5.94 9.83
N GLN A 85 -18.93 -6.71 9.97
CA GLN A 85 -17.85 -6.82 9.00
C GLN A 85 -18.13 -7.93 7.97
N SER A 86 -17.32 -7.94 6.91
CA SER A 86 -17.37 -9.00 5.90
C SER A 86 -16.86 -10.30 6.52
N ASP A 87 -17.66 -11.36 6.43
CA ASP A 87 -17.27 -12.71 6.86
C ASP A 87 -16.73 -13.56 5.70
N LEU A 88 -16.40 -12.94 4.55
CA LEU A 88 -15.96 -13.62 3.33
C LEU A 88 -14.72 -14.50 3.57
N ALA A 89 -13.64 -13.89 4.07
CA ALA A 89 -12.37 -14.59 4.27
C ALA A 89 -12.50 -15.78 5.23
N PRO A 90 -13.02 -15.64 6.47
CA PRO A 90 -13.10 -16.77 7.38
C PRO A 90 -14.12 -17.84 6.93
N ARG A 91 -15.14 -17.48 6.14
CA ARG A 91 -16.01 -18.50 5.51
C ARG A 91 -15.31 -19.27 4.39
N ALA A 92 -14.46 -18.61 3.60
CA ALA A 92 -13.64 -19.28 2.60
C ALA A 92 -12.61 -20.22 3.26
N ASP A 93 -11.97 -19.79 4.35
CA ASP A 93 -11.11 -20.63 5.19
C ASP A 93 -11.86 -21.84 5.75
N ARG A 94 -13.09 -21.63 6.26
CA ARG A 94 -13.93 -22.74 6.73
C ARG A 94 -14.25 -23.74 5.62
N ALA A 95 -14.54 -23.27 4.41
CA ALA A 95 -14.74 -24.15 3.26
C ALA A 95 -13.49 -24.98 2.95
N ARG A 96 -12.29 -24.39 3.00
CA ARG A 96 -11.03 -25.13 2.87
C ARG A 96 -10.90 -26.22 3.94
N LEU A 97 -11.16 -25.89 5.21
CA LEU A 97 -11.13 -26.85 6.32
C LEU A 97 -12.17 -27.97 6.18
N LEU A 98 -13.38 -27.65 5.71
CA LEU A 98 -14.44 -28.62 5.38
C LEU A 98 -13.93 -29.61 4.32
N HIS A 99 -13.29 -29.11 3.26
CA HIS A 99 -12.71 -29.98 2.24
C HIS A 99 -11.61 -30.89 2.81
N ARG A 100 -10.66 -30.34 3.59
CA ARG A 100 -9.57 -31.10 4.21
C ARG A 100 -10.06 -32.18 5.18
N THR A 101 -11.22 -31.99 5.78
CA THR A 101 -11.88 -32.97 6.66
C THR A 101 -12.82 -33.94 5.93
N GLY A 102 -12.83 -33.91 4.59
CA GLY A 102 -13.59 -34.83 3.74
C GLY A 102 -15.05 -34.43 3.49
N ARG A 103 -15.46 -33.21 3.88
CA ARG A 103 -16.80 -32.64 3.70
C ARG A 103 -16.87 -31.76 2.46
N SER A 104 -16.43 -32.29 1.31
CA SER A 104 -16.27 -31.54 0.06
C SER A 104 -17.57 -30.90 -0.46
N ASP A 105 -18.71 -31.57 -0.31
CA ASP A 105 -20.00 -31.03 -0.75
C ASP A 105 -20.40 -29.79 0.06
N GLU A 106 -20.10 -29.79 1.37
CA GLU A 106 -20.38 -28.66 2.26
C GLU A 106 -19.42 -27.50 1.98
N ALA A 107 -18.14 -27.80 1.74
CA ALA A 107 -17.15 -26.81 1.30
C ALA A 107 -17.60 -26.08 0.02
N LEU A 108 -18.00 -26.85 -0.99
CA LEU A 108 -18.43 -26.27 -2.26
C LEU A 108 -19.75 -25.49 -2.13
N ALA A 109 -20.69 -25.99 -1.33
CA ALA A 109 -21.94 -25.29 -1.05
C ALA A 109 -21.66 -23.91 -0.41
N GLU A 110 -20.76 -23.86 0.57
CA GLU A 110 -20.37 -22.61 1.23
C GLU A 110 -19.71 -21.62 0.26
N LEU A 111 -18.75 -22.04 -0.55
CA LEU A 111 -18.13 -21.17 -1.56
C LEU A 111 -19.15 -20.68 -2.60
N THR A 112 -20.11 -21.53 -2.96
CA THR A 112 -21.18 -21.18 -3.92
C THR A 112 -22.10 -20.08 -3.37
N GLU A 113 -22.37 -20.07 -2.06
CA GLU A 113 -23.14 -18.99 -1.43
C GLU A 113 -22.41 -17.65 -1.49
N LEU A 114 -21.07 -17.66 -1.40
CA LEU A 114 -20.23 -16.47 -1.45
C LEU A 114 -19.98 -15.96 -2.88
N ARG A 115 -20.17 -16.81 -3.89
CA ARG A 115 -19.90 -16.51 -5.31
C ARG A 115 -20.40 -15.14 -5.78
N PRO A 116 -21.62 -14.65 -5.44
CA PRO A 116 -22.09 -13.34 -5.90
C PRO A 116 -21.17 -12.17 -5.50
N LEU A 117 -20.38 -12.32 -4.44
CA LEU A 117 -19.43 -11.31 -3.98
C LEU A 117 -18.31 -11.05 -4.98
N LEU A 118 -17.99 -11.99 -5.88
CA LEU A 118 -17.04 -11.78 -6.98
C LEU A 118 -17.43 -10.60 -7.89
N GLU A 119 -18.70 -10.16 -7.85
CA GLU A 119 -19.15 -9.03 -8.64
C GLU A 119 -19.34 -7.73 -7.83
N THR A 120 -19.09 -7.74 -6.52
CA THR A 120 -19.39 -6.58 -5.65
C THR A 120 -18.31 -6.26 -4.63
N ASP A 121 -17.51 -7.25 -4.22
CA ASP A 121 -16.48 -7.12 -3.19
C ASP A 121 -15.08 -7.28 -3.83
N PRO A 122 -14.19 -6.28 -3.71
CA PRO A 122 -12.86 -6.33 -4.30
C PRO A 122 -11.94 -7.39 -3.70
N THR A 123 -12.27 -7.91 -2.51
CA THR A 123 -11.51 -8.98 -1.83
C THR A 123 -11.97 -10.38 -2.24
N ALA A 124 -13.08 -10.50 -2.98
CA ALA A 124 -13.70 -11.78 -3.29
C ALA A 124 -12.87 -12.70 -4.22
N GLY A 125 -11.80 -12.19 -4.83
CA GLY A 125 -10.83 -13.03 -5.56
C GLY A 125 -10.21 -14.14 -4.69
N TYR A 126 -10.24 -13.97 -3.36
CA TYR A 126 -9.82 -15.02 -2.43
C TYR A 126 -10.65 -16.31 -2.53
N LEU A 127 -11.93 -16.22 -2.94
CA LEU A 127 -12.79 -17.39 -3.13
C LEU A 127 -12.25 -18.34 -4.20
N THR A 128 -11.65 -17.79 -5.24
CA THR A 128 -11.11 -18.58 -6.36
C THR A 128 -9.75 -19.16 -6.02
N ASP A 129 -8.95 -18.49 -5.18
CA ASP A 129 -7.72 -19.09 -4.62
C ASP A 129 -8.07 -20.33 -3.77
N VAL A 130 -9.08 -20.26 -2.91
CA VAL A 130 -9.54 -21.42 -2.13
C VAL A 130 -10.06 -22.54 -3.04
N LEU A 131 -10.79 -22.22 -4.11
CA LEU A 131 -11.22 -23.23 -5.10
C LEU A 131 -10.02 -23.93 -5.75
N GLU A 132 -8.97 -23.19 -6.11
CA GLU A 132 -7.74 -23.77 -6.66
C GLU A 132 -7.07 -24.71 -5.65
N GLU A 133 -6.95 -24.30 -4.38
CA GLU A 133 -6.35 -25.09 -3.31
C GLU A 133 -7.09 -26.43 -3.06
N ILE A 134 -8.41 -26.44 -3.17
CA ILE A 134 -9.22 -27.66 -3.02
C ILE A 134 -9.37 -28.47 -4.33
N GLY A 135 -8.57 -28.14 -5.34
CA GLY A 135 -8.50 -28.87 -6.61
C GLY A 135 -9.67 -28.61 -7.56
N GLN A 136 -10.32 -27.45 -7.47
CA GLN A 136 -11.43 -27.01 -8.31
C GLN A 136 -11.02 -25.87 -9.26
N ALA A 137 -9.81 -25.96 -9.83
CA ALA A 137 -9.23 -24.96 -10.73
C ALA A 137 -10.13 -24.64 -11.95
N GLU A 138 -10.74 -25.65 -12.58
CA GLU A 138 -11.63 -25.41 -13.73
C GLU A 138 -12.90 -24.66 -13.33
N LEU A 139 -13.40 -24.87 -12.12
CA LEU A 139 -14.57 -24.16 -11.59
C LEU A 139 -14.22 -22.72 -11.21
N ALA A 140 -13.04 -22.51 -10.61
CA ALA A 140 -12.51 -21.18 -10.31
C ALA A 140 -12.40 -20.34 -11.59
N GLU A 141 -11.82 -20.89 -12.68
CA GLU A 141 -11.74 -20.21 -13.96
C GLU A 141 -13.12 -19.86 -14.54
N GLN A 142 -14.10 -20.75 -14.37
CA GLN A 142 -15.47 -20.49 -14.80
C GLN A 142 -16.09 -19.33 -14.01
N TRP A 143 -15.92 -19.31 -12.69
CA TRP A 143 -16.46 -18.26 -11.83
C TRP A 143 -15.83 -16.90 -12.12
N LEU A 144 -14.51 -16.85 -12.30
CA LEU A 144 -13.80 -15.64 -12.73
C LEU A 144 -14.30 -15.13 -14.08
N THR A 145 -14.47 -16.03 -15.04
CA THR A 145 -15.00 -15.68 -16.38
C THR A 145 -16.40 -15.08 -16.29
N ASP A 146 -17.29 -15.69 -15.51
CA ASP A 146 -18.66 -15.23 -15.35
C ASP A 146 -18.71 -13.86 -14.65
N ALA A 147 -17.93 -13.67 -13.57
CA ALA A 147 -17.86 -12.42 -12.83
C ALA A 147 -17.30 -11.26 -13.66
N VAL A 148 -16.19 -11.48 -14.39
CA VAL A 148 -15.61 -10.47 -15.29
C VAL A 148 -16.62 -10.06 -16.37
N ARG A 149 -17.34 -11.01 -16.97
CA ARG A 149 -18.37 -10.71 -17.96
C ARG A 149 -19.53 -9.92 -17.37
N ALA A 150 -19.97 -10.26 -16.16
CA ALA A 150 -21.03 -9.54 -15.46
C ALA A 150 -20.62 -8.08 -15.16
N LEU A 151 -19.39 -7.87 -14.68
CA LEU A 151 -18.85 -6.55 -14.38
C LEU A 151 -18.71 -5.70 -15.65
N LEU A 152 -18.16 -6.25 -16.74
CA LEU A 152 -18.02 -5.55 -18.02
C LEU A 152 -19.38 -5.16 -18.62
N ALA A 153 -20.41 -5.99 -18.42
CA ALA A 153 -21.77 -5.73 -18.92
C ALA A 153 -22.48 -4.56 -18.21
N ARG A 154 -22.05 -4.16 -17.00
CA ARG A 154 -22.64 -3.02 -16.27
C ARG A 154 -22.38 -1.68 -16.96
N GLY A 155 -21.33 -1.60 -17.79
CA GLY A 155 -21.00 -0.43 -18.59
C GLY A 155 -20.47 0.75 -17.76
N PRO A 156 -19.89 1.78 -18.41
CA PRO A 156 -19.41 2.98 -17.73
C PRO A 156 -20.59 3.87 -17.31
N GLY A 157 -20.72 4.18 -16.01
CA GLY A 157 -21.73 5.14 -15.55
C GLY A 157 -22.24 5.02 -14.11
N SER A 158 -21.67 4.14 -13.27
CA SER A 158 -21.99 4.08 -11.83
C SER A 158 -21.01 4.91 -10.99
N ASP A 159 -21.46 5.40 -9.84
CA ASP A 159 -20.61 6.07 -8.84
C ASP A 159 -19.41 5.17 -8.42
N ASP A 160 -19.57 3.84 -8.51
CA ASP A 160 -18.54 2.84 -8.17
C ASP A 160 -17.60 2.44 -9.34
N GLN A 161 -17.48 3.26 -10.38
CA GLN A 161 -16.71 2.91 -11.59
C GLN A 161 -15.24 2.54 -11.31
N GLY A 162 -14.60 3.23 -10.36
CA GLY A 162 -13.22 2.97 -9.96
C GLY A 162 -13.06 1.58 -9.33
N GLN A 163 -13.93 1.23 -8.39
CA GLN A 163 -13.94 -0.09 -7.75
C GLN A 163 -14.26 -1.19 -8.77
N ALA A 164 -15.25 -0.99 -9.64
CA ALA A 164 -15.57 -1.95 -10.70
C ALA A 164 -14.38 -2.22 -11.63
N THR A 165 -13.59 -1.18 -11.94
CA THR A 165 -12.39 -1.31 -12.77
C THR A 165 -11.28 -2.06 -12.04
N ALA A 166 -11.05 -1.77 -10.76
CA ALA A 166 -10.10 -2.51 -9.93
C ALA A 166 -10.47 -4.00 -9.79
N MET A 167 -11.76 -4.30 -9.59
CA MET A 167 -12.26 -5.67 -9.56
C MET A 167 -12.04 -6.39 -10.89
N VAL A 168 -12.42 -5.77 -12.02
CA VAL A 168 -12.18 -6.36 -13.35
C VAL A 168 -10.69 -6.66 -13.55
N TYR A 169 -9.81 -5.73 -13.18
CA TYR A 169 -8.36 -5.91 -13.32
C TYR A 169 -7.84 -7.10 -12.49
N GLY A 170 -8.19 -7.17 -11.20
CA GLY A 170 -7.77 -8.27 -10.32
C GLY A 170 -8.27 -9.64 -10.83
N LEU A 171 -9.56 -9.74 -11.14
CA LEU A 171 -10.19 -10.99 -11.56
C LEU A 171 -9.69 -11.47 -12.92
N VAL A 172 -9.50 -10.58 -13.90
CA VAL A 172 -9.02 -10.99 -15.23
C VAL A 172 -7.56 -11.45 -15.20
N ARG A 173 -6.73 -10.87 -14.31
CA ARG A 173 -5.34 -11.29 -14.11
C ARG A 173 -5.25 -12.68 -13.46
N GLN A 174 -6.06 -12.93 -12.41
CA GLN A 174 -6.15 -14.26 -11.78
C GLN A 174 -6.65 -15.31 -12.78
N ARG A 175 -7.65 -14.95 -13.59
CA ARG A 175 -8.17 -15.80 -14.67
C ARG A 175 -7.09 -16.15 -15.69
N HIS A 176 -6.33 -15.17 -16.16
CA HIS A 176 -5.29 -15.38 -17.16
C HIS A 176 -4.22 -16.36 -16.64
N ARG A 177 -3.73 -16.16 -15.40
CA ARG A 177 -2.82 -17.10 -14.73
C ARG A 177 -3.40 -18.53 -14.72
N LEU A 178 -4.63 -18.68 -14.26
CA LEU A 178 -5.26 -19.99 -14.09
C LEU A 178 -5.50 -20.70 -15.43
N ARG A 179 -5.85 -19.96 -16.49
CA ARG A 179 -6.00 -20.53 -17.84
C ARG A 179 -4.68 -21.05 -18.39
N HIS A 180 -3.59 -20.33 -18.14
CA HIS A 180 -2.26 -20.78 -18.50
C HIS A 180 -1.89 -22.07 -17.75
N GLU A 181 -2.16 -22.16 -16.45
CA GLU A 181 -1.94 -23.38 -15.66
C GLU A 181 -2.79 -24.58 -16.13
N LEU A 182 -4.00 -24.30 -16.65
CA LEU A 182 -4.90 -25.30 -17.23
C LEU A 182 -4.61 -25.63 -18.71
N ASP A 183 -3.49 -25.15 -19.28
CA ASP A 183 -3.10 -25.32 -20.70
C ASP A 183 -4.22 -24.90 -21.70
N ARG A 184 -5.01 -23.87 -21.36
CA ARG A 184 -6.08 -23.38 -22.22
C ARG A 184 -5.56 -22.40 -23.27
N PRO A 185 -6.13 -22.37 -24.49
CA PRO A 185 -5.80 -21.36 -25.48
C PRO A 185 -6.15 -19.95 -24.99
N HIS A 186 -5.29 -18.99 -25.31
CA HIS A 186 -5.51 -17.56 -25.04
C HIS A 186 -6.80 -17.05 -25.70
N ASP A 187 -7.56 -16.18 -25.01
CA ASP A 187 -8.77 -15.55 -25.54
C ASP A 187 -8.85 -14.03 -25.29
N ASP A 188 -9.96 -13.41 -25.71
CA ASP A 188 -10.17 -11.95 -25.66
C ASP A 188 -10.07 -11.35 -24.23
N LEU A 189 -10.39 -12.13 -23.19
CA LEU A 189 -10.26 -11.68 -21.81
C LEU A 189 -8.80 -11.79 -21.34
N ASP A 190 -8.05 -12.76 -21.85
CA ASP A 190 -6.61 -12.83 -21.61
C ASP A 190 -5.89 -11.65 -22.32
N ASP A 191 -6.30 -11.29 -23.55
CA ASP A 191 -5.86 -10.07 -24.25
C ASP A 191 -6.22 -8.77 -23.48
N LEU A 192 -7.31 -8.79 -22.71
CA LEU A 192 -7.66 -7.67 -21.83
C LEU A 192 -6.71 -7.60 -20.62
N ALA A 193 -6.39 -8.73 -19.99
CA ALA A 193 -5.43 -8.79 -18.88
C ALA A 193 -4.08 -8.20 -19.31
N ASP A 194 -3.53 -8.65 -20.44
CA ASP A 194 -2.24 -8.15 -20.97
C ASP A 194 -2.26 -6.64 -21.21
N ARG A 195 -3.35 -6.11 -21.78
CA ARG A 195 -3.48 -4.66 -22.01
C ARG A 195 -3.56 -3.87 -20.72
N LEU A 196 -4.23 -4.41 -19.69
CA LEU A 196 -4.33 -3.76 -18.39
C LEU A 196 -3.01 -3.81 -17.62
N ASP A 197 -2.28 -4.93 -17.66
CA ASP A 197 -0.94 -5.02 -17.07
C ASP A 197 0.01 -4.00 -17.70
N VAL A 198 0.05 -3.92 -19.03
CA VAL A 198 0.85 -2.90 -19.73
C VAL A 198 0.40 -1.46 -19.38
N ALA A 199 -0.89 -1.24 -19.16
CA ALA A 199 -1.39 0.09 -18.75
C ALA A 199 -1.01 0.43 -17.31
N ALA A 200 -1.05 -0.55 -16.41
CA ALA A 200 -0.66 -0.45 -15.01
C ALA A 200 0.85 -0.20 -14.89
N ASP A 201 1.68 -0.97 -15.61
CA ASP A 201 3.14 -0.77 -15.67
C ASP A 201 3.47 0.65 -16.14
N ARG A 202 2.83 1.11 -17.22
CA ARG A 202 3.03 2.49 -17.70
C ARG A 202 2.54 3.54 -16.69
N ALA A 203 1.53 3.23 -15.88
CA ALA A 203 1.05 4.14 -14.85
C ALA A 203 2.04 4.19 -13.67
N ALA A 204 2.57 3.04 -13.27
CA ALA A 204 3.63 2.92 -12.28
C ALA A 204 4.91 3.62 -12.75
N ASP A 205 5.32 3.41 -14.00
CA ASP A 205 6.46 4.10 -14.63
C ASP A 205 6.25 5.61 -14.65
N ARG A 206 5.03 6.08 -14.96
CA ARG A 206 4.71 7.51 -14.90
C ARG A 206 4.79 8.04 -13.47
N ALA A 207 4.25 7.32 -12.49
CA ALA A 207 4.30 7.71 -11.09
C ALA A 207 5.74 7.71 -10.54
N ALA A 208 6.56 6.74 -10.96
CA ALA A 208 7.98 6.66 -10.61
C ALA A 208 8.82 7.69 -11.38
N ALA A 209 8.38 8.11 -12.57
CA ALA A 209 8.96 9.17 -13.36
C ALA A 209 8.46 10.56 -12.97
N THR A 210 7.43 10.67 -12.13
CA THR A 210 7.11 11.92 -11.44
C THR A 210 8.34 12.29 -10.63
N ALA A 211 8.97 13.40 -11.02
CA ALA A 211 10.22 13.81 -10.43
C ALA A 211 9.99 14.11 -8.94
N ASN A 212 10.82 13.54 -8.06
CA ASN A 212 10.75 13.81 -6.63
C ASN A 212 11.39 15.19 -6.41
N GLY A 213 10.54 16.21 -6.43
CA GLY A 213 10.93 17.61 -6.37
C GLY A 213 11.30 18.03 -4.96
N LEU A 214 12.53 18.48 -4.77
CA LEU A 214 12.94 19.15 -3.54
C LEU A 214 13.03 20.65 -3.77
N LEU A 215 12.31 21.43 -2.96
CA LEU A 215 12.34 22.89 -3.02
C LEU A 215 13.73 23.42 -2.69
N TYR A 216 14.19 24.35 -3.50
CA TYR A 216 15.40 25.11 -3.24
C TYR A 216 15.19 26.58 -3.55
N TRP A 217 15.70 27.44 -2.66
CA TRP A 217 15.69 28.88 -2.82
C TRP A 217 16.99 29.39 -3.46
N PRO A 218 16.95 29.89 -4.72
CA PRO A 218 18.07 30.61 -5.30
C PRO A 218 18.52 31.76 -4.38
N ARG A 219 19.81 32.09 -4.36
CA ARG A 219 20.38 33.04 -3.38
C ARG A 219 19.63 34.38 -3.29
N ALA A 220 19.19 34.91 -4.42
CA ALA A 220 18.40 36.14 -4.46
C ALA A 220 17.03 35.94 -3.78
N GLU A 221 16.33 34.88 -4.14
CA GLU A 221 15.01 34.53 -3.60
C GLU A 221 15.08 34.17 -2.11
N PHE A 222 16.08 33.40 -1.67
CA PHE A 222 16.33 33.14 -0.25
C PHE A 222 16.48 34.44 0.55
N THR A 223 17.20 35.43 -0.01
CA THR A 223 17.36 36.73 0.64
C THR A 223 16.04 37.48 0.70
N ASN A 224 15.28 37.49 -0.39
CA ASN A 224 13.96 38.15 -0.44
C ASN A 224 12.96 37.51 0.52
N LEU A 225 12.98 36.17 0.60
CA LEU A 225 12.13 35.38 1.48
C LEU A 225 12.40 35.70 2.95
N LEU A 226 13.67 35.66 3.37
CA LEU A 226 14.03 35.96 4.77
C LEU A 226 13.88 37.45 5.13
N LEU A 227 13.94 38.36 4.16
CA LEU A 227 13.59 39.77 4.39
C LEU A 227 12.10 39.94 4.73
N ARG A 228 11.24 39.10 4.14
CA ARG A 228 9.79 39.14 4.35
C ARG A 228 9.37 38.33 5.58
N TRP A 229 9.98 37.18 5.80
CA TRP A 229 9.70 36.29 6.92
C TRP A 229 11.00 35.79 7.58
N PRO A 230 11.59 36.59 8.50
CA PRO A 230 12.83 36.23 9.16
C PRO A 230 12.76 34.94 9.99
N GLY A 231 11.56 34.53 10.43
CA GLY A 231 11.35 33.31 11.22
C GLY A 231 11.71 32.02 10.46
N LEU A 232 11.69 32.04 9.13
CA LEU A 232 12.05 30.88 8.29
C LEU A 232 13.51 30.44 8.43
N THR A 233 14.37 31.20 9.12
CA THR A 233 15.75 30.77 9.40
C THR A 233 15.84 29.49 10.22
N GLU A 234 14.80 29.14 10.98
CA GLU A 234 14.76 27.88 11.74
C GLU A 234 14.68 26.66 10.82
N GLN A 235 13.95 26.78 9.70
CA GLN A 235 13.71 25.69 8.75
C GLN A 235 14.73 25.71 7.60
N LEU A 236 15.05 26.91 7.08
CA LEU A 236 15.89 27.09 5.89
C LEU A 236 17.36 27.40 6.21
N GLY A 237 17.70 27.54 7.49
CA GLY A 237 19.04 27.94 7.94
C GLY A 237 19.25 29.46 7.96
N THR A 238 20.29 29.89 8.68
CA THR A 238 20.54 31.30 8.98
C THR A 238 21.25 32.06 7.86
N THR A 239 21.94 31.34 6.99
CA THR A 239 22.63 31.87 5.82
C THR A 239 22.30 31.05 4.60
N TRP A 240 22.48 31.62 3.41
CA TRP A 240 22.27 30.87 2.17
C TRP A 240 23.23 29.68 2.03
N ASP A 241 24.43 29.76 2.63
CA ASP A 241 25.34 28.62 2.64
C ASP A 241 24.82 27.48 3.54
N ASP A 242 24.10 27.79 4.63
CA ASP A 242 23.41 26.81 5.48
C ASP A 242 22.23 26.18 4.72
N HIS A 243 21.38 26.99 4.09
CA HIS A 243 20.26 26.53 3.25
C HIS A 243 20.73 25.54 2.19
N ARG A 244 21.78 25.91 1.46
CA ARG A 244 22.36 25.06 0.43
C ARG A 244 22.89 23.74 1.01
N ALA A 245 23.48 23.75 2.21
CA ALA A 245 23.99 22.54 2.84
C ALA A 245 22.86 21.62 3.32
N LEU A 246 21.78 22.19 3.87
CA LEU A 246 20.55 21.49 4.25
C LEU A 246 19.98 20.71 3.05
N VAL A 247 19.73 21.43 1.95
CA VAL A 247 19.17 20.87 0.71
C VAL A 247 20.07 19.79 0.11
N GLU A 248 21.39 19.99 0.07
CA GLU A 248 22.31 18.97 -0.47
C GLU A 248 22.29 17.68 0.37
N ARG A 249 22.25 17.81 1.71
CA ARG A 249 22.22 16.66 2.60
C ARG A 249 20.94 15.85 2.42
N GLU A 250 19.80 16.52 2.35
CA GLU A 250 18.51 15.88 2.13
C GLU A 250 18.46 15.15 0.78
N LEU A 251 18.99 15.75 -0.30
CA LEU A 251 19.12 15.07 -1.60
C LEU A 251 20.02 13.84 -1.55
N VAL A 252 21.09 13.88 -0.75
CA VAL A 252 21.95 12.71 -0.54
C VAL A 252 21.21 11.62 0.22
N GLU A 253 20.51 11.97 1.31
CA GLU A 253 19.73 11.03 2.12
C GLU A 253 18.65 10.35 1.26
N LEU A 254 17.85 11.12 0.51
CA LEU A 254 16.83 10.59 -0.40
C LEU A 254 17.44 9.67 -1.48
N ALA A 255 18.61 10.01 -2.02
CA ALA A 255 19.29 9.17 -2.99
C ALA A 255 19.87 7.89 -2.39
N GLU A 256 20.33 7.94 -1.13
CA GLU A 256 20.78 6.76 -0.38
C GLU A 256 19.62 5.83 -0.03
N ASP A 257 18.44 6.38 0.23
CA ASP A 257 17.17 5.66 0.42
C ASP A 257 16.57 5.12 -0.90
N GLY A 258 17.22 5.40 -2.03
CA GLY A 258 16.85 4.85 -3.33
C GLY A 258 15.74 5.60 -4.05
N VAL A 259 15.41 6.83 -3.63
CA VAL A 259 14.43 7.68 -4.31
C VAL A 259 14.94 8.03 -5.72
N PRO A 260 14.23 7.63 -6.79
CA PRO A 260 14.67 7.90 -8.15
C PRO A 260 14.33 9.34 -8.59
N ALA A 261 15.00 9.80 -9.66
CA ALA A 261 14.62 11.02 -10.39
C ALA A 261 14.45 12.29 -9.54
N LEU A 262 15.40 12.54 -8.61
CA LEU A 262 15.43 13.76 -7.80
C LEU A 262 15.63 15.00 -8.68
N VAL A 263 14.79 16.00 -8.47
CA VAL A 263 14.92 17.32 -9.11
C VAL A 263 14.88 18.42 -8.08
N LEU A 264 15.69 19.46 -8.31
CA LEU A 264 15.67 20.69 -7.54
C LEU A 264 14.65 21.65 -8.15
N VAL A 265 13.66 22.03 -7.37
CA VAL A 265 12.59 22.93 -7.78
C VAL A 265 12.89 24.33 -7.26
N PRO A 266 13.16 25.33 -8.14
CA PRO A 266 13.51 26.68 -7.70
C PRO A 266 12.28 27.44 -7.19
N GLY A 267 12.26 27.79 -5.90
CA GLY A 267 11.23 28.64 -5.31
C GLY A 267 11.38 30.11 -5.66
N SER A 268 10.25 30.83 -5.70
CA SER A 268 10.20 32.30 -5.83
C SER A 268 9.54 32.94 -4.62
N ALA A 269 10.19 33.92 -4.00
CA ALA A 269 9.68 34.53 -2.77
C ALA A 269 8.36 35.29 -3.03
N GLU A 270 8.16 35.75 -4.26
CA GLU A 270 6.92 36.39 -4.70
C GLU A 270 5.79 35.36 -4.91
N ALA A 271 6.09 34.23 -5.57
CA ALA A 271 5.10 33.17 -5.80
C ALA A 271 4.66 32.50 -4.49
N PHE A 272 5.60 32.25 -3.57
CA PHE A 272 5.26 31.75 -2.23
C PHE A 272 4.41 32.75 -1.45
N ALA A 273 4.65 34.06 -1.61
CA ALA A 273 3.79 35.06 -1.01
C ALA A 273 2.38 35.12 -1.60
N ALA A 274 2.24 34.85 -2.89
CA ALA A 274 0.93 34.69 -3.51
C ALA A 274 0.23 33.46 -2.94
N TYR A 275 0.91 32.30 -2.92
CA TYR A 275 0.40 31.05 -2.33
C TYR A 275 -0.09 31.24 -0.89
N VAL A 276 0.76 31.79 -0.01
CA VAL A 276 0.42 32.07 1.39
C VAL A 276 -0.83 32.94 1.52
N THR A 277 -1.00 33.92 0.62
CA THR A 277 -2.15 34.82 0.63
C THR A 277 -3.42 34.13 0.11
N ASP A 278 -3.30 33.36 -0.97
CA ASP A 278 -4.43 32.71 -1.63
C ASP A 278 -4.95 31.51 -0.82
N ALA A 279 -4.06 30.77 -0.16
CA ALA A 279 -4.40 29.64 0.70
C ALA A 279 -4.72 30.04 2.15
N ASP A 280 -4.48 31.30 2.55
CA ASP A 280 -4.68 31.82 3.91
C ASP A 280 -3.97 30.98 5.00
N VAL A 281 -2.69 30.67 4.77
CA VAL A 281 -1.86 29.82 5.63
C VAL A 281 -0.75 30.61 6.34
N ASP A 282 -0.20 30.08 7.42
CA ASP A 282 0.93 30.73 8.12
C ASP A 282 2.25 30.44 7.39
N PRO A 283 2.95 31.46 6.85
CA PRO A 283 4.22 31.27 6.15
C PRO A 283 5.36 30.71 7.01
N LEU A 284 5.20 30.65 8.33
CA LEU A 284 6.19 30.05 9.25
C LEU A 284 5.86 28.61 9.64
N ASP A 285 4.71 28.08 9.23
CA ASP A 285 4.37 26.68 9.45
C ASP A 285 5.18 25.77 8.51
N ALA A 286 5.66 24.64 9.02
CA ALA A 286 6.48 23.71 8.24
C ALA A 286 5.68 23.14 7.06
N ASP A 287 4.40 22.80 7.29
CA ASP A 287 3.50 22.22 6.28
C ASP A 287 3.21 23.20 5.12
N THR A 288 3.42 24.51 5.33
CA THR A 288 3.19 25.53 4.29
C THR A 288 4.25 25.50 3.19
N LEU A 289 5.49 25.11 3.51
CA LEU A 289 6.53 24.94 2.49
C LEU A 289 6.24 23.70 1.64
N ASP A 290 5.85 22.59 2.27
CA ASP A 290 5.51 21.34 1.59
C ASP A 290 4.32 21.53 0.64
N GLY A 291 3.24 22.16 1.13
CA GLY A 291 2.09 22.50 0.29
C GLY A 291 2.40 23.46 -0.86
N TYR A 292 3.42 24.31 -0.71
CA TYR A 292 3.90 25.15 -1.82
C TYR A 292 4.70 24.35 -2.85
N VAL A 293 5.48 23.34 -2.43
CA VAL A 293 6.19 22.44 -3.35
C VAL A 293 5.19 21.70 -4.24
N ASP A 294 4.15 21.14 -3.64
CA ASP A 294 3.10 20.41 -4.35
C ASP A 294 2.42 21.26 -5.43
N GLU A 295 2.23 22.56 -5.18
CA GLU A 295 1.65 23.50 -6.15
C GLU A 295 2.59 23.75 -7.35
N ILE A 296 3.91 23.74 -7.15
CA ILE A 296 4.87 24.16 -8.18
C ILE A 296 5.63 22.99 -8.83
N VAL A 297 5.64 21.80 -8.23
CA VAL A 297 6.47 20.67 -8.70
C VAL A 297 6.07 20.18 -10.09
N ASP A 298 4.78 20.23 -10.42
CA ASP A 298 4.25 19.81 -11.72
C ASP A 298 4.55 20.83 -12.84
N ASP A 299 4.68 22.11 -12.49
CA ASP A 299 4.87 23.24 -13.43
C ASP A 299 6.31 23.77 -13.49
N ALA A 300 7.19 23.37 -12.56
CA ALA A 300 8.55 23.89 -12.47
C ALA A 300 9.51 23.20 -13.45
N ASP A 301 10.32 24.01 -14.14
CA ASP A 301 11.55 23.55 -14.81
C ASP A 301 12.59 23.12 -13.75
N GLY A 302 12.38 21.95 -13.16
CA GLY A 302 13.25 21.38 -12.13
C GLY A 302 14.63 21.04 -12.69
N GLN A 303 15.68 21.34 -11.91
CA GLN A 303 17.04 20.98 -12.26
C GLN A 303 17.35 19.54 -11.78
N PRO A 304 17.72 18.60 -12.67
CA PRO A 304 18.08 17.24 -12.25
C PRO A 304 19.25 17.20 -11.26
N TRP A 305 19.14 16.34 -10.24
CA TRP A 305 20.20 16.06 -9.28
C TRP A 305 20.49 14.55 -9.21
N PRO A 306 21.77 14.12 -9.09
CA PRO A 306 22.96 14.96 -9.03
C PRO A 306 23.35 15.48 -10.42
N PRO A 307 23.82 16.74 -10.52
CA PRO A 307 24.47 17.20 -11.74
C PRO A 307 25.69 16.32 -12.08
N GLY A 308 26.07 16.29 -13.35
CA GLY A 308 27.33 15.65 -13.76
C GLY A 308 28.51 16.26 -13.00
N ARG A 309 29.49 15.44 -12.59
CA ARG A 309 30.63 15.88 -11.74
C ARG A 309 31.38 17.12 -12.26
N ASN A 310 31.40 17.36 -13.57
CA ASN A 310 32.06 18.50 -14.21
C ASN A 310 31.10 19.61 -14.67
N GLU A 311 29.79 19.43 -14.51
CA GLU A 311 28.75 20.39 -14.88
C GLU A 311 28.69 21.54 -13.85
N PRO A 312 28.08 22.68 -14.23
CA PRO A 312 27.79 23.75 -13.28
C PRO A 312 27.02 23.21 -12.07
N CYS A 313 27.41 23.65 -10.89
CA CYS A 313 26.75 23.27 -9.66
C CYS A 313 25.33 23.83 -9.60
N TRP A 314 24.38 23.03 -9.14
CA TRP A 314 22.97 23.38 -8.99
C TRP A 314 22.71 24.62 -8.12
N CYS A 315 23.60 24.94 -7.17
CA CYS A 315 23.49 26.11 -6.32
C CYS A 315 23.71 27.47 -7.04
N GLY A 316 23.87 27.48 -8.37
CA GLY A 316 24.03 28.70 -9.16
C GLY A 316 25.43 29.36 -9.04
N SER A 317 26.39 28.73 -8.35
CA SER A 317 27.75 29.28 -8.19
C SER A 317 28.58 29.37 -9.49
N GLY A 318 28.14 28.74 -10.58
CA GLY A 318 28.89 28.60 -11.83
C GLY A 318 30.15 27.71 -11.75
N SER A 319 30.52 27.26 -10.56
CA SER A 319 31.64 26.33 -10.35
C SER A 319 31.26 24.90 -10.68
N LYS A 320 32.24 24.03 -10.98
CA LYS A 320 32.00 22.60 -11.22
C LYS A 320 31.43 21.93 -9.98
N TYR A 321 30.40 21.09 -10.11
CA TYR A 321 29.73 20.41 -8.98
C TYR A 321 30.71 19.68 -8.05
N LYS A 322 31.68 18.93 -8.60
CA LYS A 322 32.73 18.24 -7.81
C LYS A 322 33.62 19.13 -6.94
N LYS A 323 33.61 20.45 -7.16
CA LYS A 323 34.40 21.44 -6.40
C LYS A 323 33.52 22.36 -5.55
N CYS A 324 32.20 22.15 -5.57
CA CYS A 324 31.24 23.02 -4.91
C CYS A 324 30.40 22.26 -3.87
N CYS A 325 29.22 21.74 -4.20
CA CYS A 325 28.35 21.10 -3.21
C CYS A 325 28.73 19.63 -2.95
N LEU A 326 29.17 18.89 -3.96
CA LEU A 326 29.50 17.47 -3.83
C LEU A 326 30.50 17.10 -2.70
N PRO A 327 31.58 17.86 -2.42
CA PRO A 327 32.47 17.54 -1.29
C PRO A 327 31.86 17.86 0.08
N ARG A 328 30.92 18.82 0.14
CA ARG A 328 30.35 19.35 1.38
C ARG A 328 29.16 18.54 1.88
N SER A 329 28.71 17.57 1.10
CA SER A 329 27.65 16.61 1.47
C SER A 329 28.19 15.36 2.14
N ARG A 330 29.52 15.25 2.28
CA ARG A 330 30.23 14.09 2.83
C ARG A 330 30.91 14.38 4.17
N ASP A 331 30.78 15.62 4.64
CA ASP A 331 31.31 16.13 5.92
C ASP A 331 30.15 16.28 6.90
#